data_AF-A0A4V4HBK5-F1
#
_entry.id   AF-A0A4V4HBK5-F1
#
_cell.length_a   1.000
_cell.length_b   1.000
_cell.length_c   1.000
_cell.angle_alpha   90.00
_cell.angle_beta   90.00
_cell.angle_gamma   90.00
#
_symmetry.space_group_name_H-M   'P 1'
#
loop_
_entity.id
_entity.type
_entity.pdbx_description
1 polymer ?
#
loop_
_entity_poly.entity_id
_entity_poly.type
_entity_poly.pdbx_seq_one_letter_code
_entity_poly.pdbx_strand_id
1 'polypeptide(L)' 'LLHIADSIQVAGPVWSYWAFPMERYCGVLQLAIRSRRFPFAALDRHILEVAQLMQIKIWYGVAKEL' A
#
# COMPACT_ATOMS: atom_id res chain seq x y z
N LEU A 1 -3.56 -12.82 -12.58
CA LEU A 1 -4.97 -12.48 -12.91
C LEU A 1 -5.97 -13.58 -12.53
N LEU A 2 -5.54 -14.83 -12.25
CA LEU A 2 -6.47 -15.95 -11.97
C LEU A 2 -7.19 -15.84 -10.59
N HIS A 3 -6.59 -15.18 -9.60
CA HIS A 3 -7.14 -15.11 -8.24
C HIS A 3 -8.26 -14.07 -8.02
N ILE A 4 -8.64 -13.30 -9.05
CA ILE A 4 -9.66 -12.26 -8.89
C ILE A 4 -11.03 -12.89 -8.57
N ALA A 5 -11.34 -14.05 -9.17
CA ALA A 5 -12.61 -14.74 -8.92
C ALA A 5 -12.73 -15.25 -7.47
N ASP A 6 -11.67 -15.85 -6.93
CA ASP A 6 -11.63 -16.31 -5.53
C ASP A 6 -11.75 -15.13 -4.57
N SER A 7 -11.02 -14.04 -4.82
CA SER A 7 -11.11 -12.83 -4.00
C SER A 7 -12.51 -12.22 -4.02
N ILE A 8 -13.24 -12.29 -5.15
CA ILE A 8 -14.61 -11.78 -5.23
C ILE A 8 -15.57 -12.65 -4.41
N GLN A 9 -15.39 -13.97 -4.40
CA GLN A 9 -16.22 -14.87 -3.59
C GLN A 9 -15.98 -14.65 -2.08
N VAL A 10 -14.72 -14.42 -1.68
CA VAL A 10 -14.35 -14.26 -0.27
C VAL A 10 -14.67 -12.87 0.25
N ALA A 11 -14.41 -11.82 -0.54
CA ALA A 11 -14.41 -10.43 -0.07
C ALA A 11 -15.49 -9.56 -0.73
N GLY A 12 -16.21 -10.08 -1.72
CA GLY A 12 -17.22 -9.36 -2.48
C GLY A 12 -16.64 -8.65 -3.72
N PRO A 13 -17.49 -7.90 -4.46
CA PRO A 13 -17.08 -7.21 -5.67
C PRO A 13 -15.84 -6.34 -5.44
N VAL A 14 -14.92 -6.33 -6.41
CA VAL A 14 -13.63 -5.64 -6.31
C VAL A 14 -13.81 -4.18 -5.88
N TRP A 15 -14.80 -3.47 -6.41
CA TRP A 15 -15.03 -2.06 -6.07
C TRP A 15 -15.49 -1.87 -4.62
N SER A 16 -16.30 -2.80 -4.08
CA SER A 16 -16.79 -2.75 -2.71
C SER A 16 -15.71 -3.09 -1.70
N TYR A 17 -14.90 -4.11 -2.01
CA TYR A 17 -13.80 -4.53 -1.13
C TYR A 17 -12.61 -3.58 -1.15
N TRP A 18 -12.26 -3.01 -2.32
CA TRP A 18 -11.07 -2.17 -2.46
C TRP A 18 -11.26 -0.71 -2.04
N ALA A 19 -12.51 -0.22 -1.94
CA ALA A 19 -12.77 1.18 -1.59
C ALA A 19 -12.15 1.57 -0.24
N PHE A 20 -12.46 0.82 0.82
CA PHE A 20 -11.97 1.11 2.17
C PHE A 20 -10.43 1.04 2.32
N PRO A 21 -9.73 -0.03 1.89
CA PRO A 21 -8.27 -0.06 1.98
C PRO A 21 -7.63 1.02 1.10
N MET A 22 -8.22 1.38 -0.05
CA MET A 22 -7.70 2.48 -0.85
C MET A 22 -7.87 3.84 -0.19
N GLU A 23 -8.98 4.12 0.47
CA GLU A 23 -9.13 5.38 1.21
C GLU A 23 -8.06 5.52 2.30
N ARG A 24 -7.83 4.44 3.05
CA ARG A 24 -6.80 4.38 4.09
C ARG A 24 -5.39 4.58 3.51
N TYR A 25 -5.11 3.90 2.39
CA TYR A 25 -3.82 4.00 1.70
C TYR A 25 -3.60 5.41 1.13
N CYS A 26 -4.60 5.98 0.45
CA CYS A 26 -4.55 7.34 -0.09
C CYS A 26 -4.39 8.38 1.02
N GLY A 27 -5.00 8.19 2.19
CA GLY A 27 -4.80 9.06 3.34
C GLY A 27 -3.36 9.08 3.84
N VAL A 28 -2.71 7.91 3.93
CA VAL A 28 -1.27 7.81 4.26
C VAL A 28 -0.42 8.45 3.16
N LEU A 29 -0.76 8.19 1.90
CA LEU A 29 -0.04 8.70 0.75
C LEU A 29 -0.07 10.23 0.68
N GLN A 30 -1.21 10.85 1.02
CA GLN A 30 -1.35 12.30 1.09
C GLN A 30 -0.41 12.93 2.13
N LEU A 31 -0.18 12.27 3.27
CA LEU A 31 0.77 12.74 4.28
C LEU A 31 2.22 12.70 3.77
N ALA A 32 2.54 11.75 2.88
CA ALA A 32 3.85 11.64 2.26
C ALA A 32 4.14 12.75 1.24
N ILE A 33 3.11 13.39 0.68
CA ILE A 33 3.24 14.55 -0.22
C ILE A 33 3.51 15.82 0.59
N ARG A 34 4.60 15.81 1.36
CA ARG A 34 5.00 16.95 2.21
C ARG A 34 5.65 18.08 1.41
N SER A 35 6.19 17.77 0.21
CA SER A 35 6.83 18.75 -0.67
C SER A 35 5.84 19.36 -1.66
N ARG A 36 5.66 20.69 -1.58
CA ARG A 36 4.82 21.45 -2.53
C ARG A 36 5.52 21.73 -3.88
N ARG A 37 6.86 21.63 -3.93
CA ARG A 37 7.65 21.96 -5.13
C ARG A 37 7.83 20.76 -6.06
N PHE A 38 8.00 19.56 -5.49
CA PHE A 38 8.15 18.32 -6.27
C PHE A 38 7.37 17.18 -5.61
N PRO A 39 6.02 17.20 -5.70
CA PRO A 39 5.17 16.25 -5.00
C PRO A 39 5.41 14.80 -5.43
N PHE A 40 5.55 14.55 -6.74
CA PHE A 40 5.74 13.20 -7.26
C PHE A 40 7.12 12.61 -6.94
N ALA A 41 8.19 13.41 -6.95
CA ALA A 41 9.52 12.94 -6.58
C ALA A 41 9.62 12.60 -5.09
N ALA A 42 8.91 13.36 -4.23
CA ALA A 42 8.81 13.05 -2.82
C ALA A 42 7.99 11.77 -2.56
N LEU A 43 6.89 11.60 -3.31
CA LEU A 43 6.04 10.41 -3.27
C LEU A 43 6.81 9.15 -3.67
N ASP A 44 7.52 9.20 -4.80
CA ASP A 44 8.29 8.08 -5.33
C ASP A 44 9.36 7.62 -4.34
N ARG A 45 10.10 8.58 -3.77
CA ARG A 45 11.08 8.30 -2.72
C ARG A 45 10.44 7.64 -1.49
N HIS A 46 9.31 8.16 -1.03
CA HIS A 46 8.61 7.60 0.11
C HIS A 46 8.15 6.16 -0.14
N ILE A 47 7.56 5.89 -1.32
CA ILE A 47 7.14 4.53 -1.70
C ILE A 47 8.35 3.59 -1.76
N LEU A 48 9.47 4.05 -2.32
CA LEU A 48 10.70 3.28 -2.42
C LEU A 48 11.27 2.94 -1.02
N GLU A 49 11.31 3.91 -0.11
CA GLU A 49 11.74 3.70 1.28
C GLU A 49 10.83 2.69 2.01
N VAL A 50 9.51 2.83 1.87
CA VAL A 50 8.54 1.89 2.45
C VAL A 50 8.73 0.48 1.90
N ALA A 51 8.91 0.34 0.58
CA ALA A 51 9.13 -0.95 -0.07
C ALA A 51 10.44 -1.61 0.40
N GLN A 52 11.53 -0.84 0.53
CA GLN A 52 12.79 -1.34 1.06
C GLN A 52 12.67 -1.80 2.52
N LEU A 53 11.99 -1.03 3.36
CA LEU A 53 11.73 -1.42 4.76
C LEU A 53 10.86 -2.68 4.84
N MET A 54 9.83 -2.80 3.98
CA MET A 54 9.01 -4.00 3.88
C MET A 54 9.84 -5.22 3.47
N GLN A 55 10.72 -5.06 2.48
CA GLN A 55 11.62 -6.13 2.05
C GLN A 55 12.53 -6.56 3.20
N ILE A 56 13.17 -5.62 3.90
CA ILE A 56 14.00 -5.91 5.07
C ILE A 56 13.18 -6.67 6.13
N LYS A 57 11.97 -6.21 6.46
CA LYS A 57 11.09 -6.91 7.42
C LYS A 57 10.80 -8.36 7.03
N ILE A 58 10.59 -8.61 5.74
CA ILE A 58 10.35 -9.97 5.22
C ILE A 58 11.61 -10.82 5.36
N TRP A 59 12.77 -10.30 4.97
CA TRP A 59 14.05 -11.02 5.04
C TRP A 59 14.45 -11.39 6.46
N TYR A 60 14.25 -10.47 7.41
CA TYR A 60 14.58 -10.69 8.81
C TYR A 60 13.46 -11.36 9.61
N GLY A 61 12.34 -11.74 8.99
CA GLY A 61 11.23 -12.44 9.64
C GLY A 61 10.46 -11.61 10.68
N VAL A 62 10.70 -10.30 10.76
CA VAL A 62 10.07 -9.37 11.73
C VAL A 62 8.59 -9.12 11.41
N ALA A 63 8.08 -9.61 10.28
CA ALA A 63 6.69 -9.46 9.86
C ALA A 63 5.67 -10.21 10.75
N LYS A 64 6.12 -11.08 11.67
CA LYS A 64 5.25 -11.98 12.44
C LYS A 64 4.75 -11.47 13.79
N GLU A 65 5.12 -10.26 14.22
CA GLU A 65 4.91 -9.80 15.61
C GLU A 65 4.08 -8.51 15.78
N LEU A 66 3.08 -8.25 14.95
CA LEU A 66 2.09 -7.18 15.19
C LEU A 66 0.66 -7.64 14.94
#